data_AF-A0AAD7MK82-F1
#
_entry.id   AF-A0AAD7MK82-F1
#
_cell.length_a   1.000
_cell.length_b   1.000
_cell.length_c   1.000
_cell.angle_alpha   90.00
_cell.angle_beta   90.00
_cell.angle_gamma   90.00
#
_symmetry.space_group_name_H-M   'P 1'
#
loop_
_entity.id
_entity.type
_entity.pdbx_description
1 polymer ?
#
loop_
_entity_poly.entity_id
_entity_poly.type
_entity_poly.pdbx_seq_one_letter_code
_entity_poly.pdbx_strand_id
1 'polypeptide(L)'
;FSLVVSDTNKNVKKCRALICAKFPWILNCPDPCHQLNLLAKDLVMVIVNALTNYFSHSNYGKHHLKYAMKDAKDRRGIEAGGATRFSTFATHSSSVLRCLPFMEQCYAGGAIPFDTKGVRAYVQAGSDENSTFRTELTQIGRLLNPIARALKTLEGQQVTCSDVFFIYIGLAVAFQRAFSDPTESFFVSHQAETFAAFDRRFNIFMNDCTLGMFLLSYFLDPSKFSMFCTEEYRLRTPRKFIIPTWPSN
;
A
#
# COMPACT_ATOMS: atom_id res chain seq x y z
N PHE A 1 -5.85 -28.98 -14.65
CA PHE A 1 -4.68 -28.07 -14.60
C PHE A 1 -4.28 -27.88 -13.16
N SER A 2 -2.98 -27.72 -12.90
CA SER A 2 -2.45 -27.47 -11.55
C SER A 2 -1.60 -26.21 -11.56
N LEU A 3 -1.61 -25.46 -10.45
CA LEU A 3 -0.76 -24.30 -10.26
C LEU A 3 0.18 -24.57 -9.09
N VAL A 4 1.43 -24.12 -9.21
CA VAL A 4 2.33 -24.01 -8.07
C VAL A 4 2.35 -22.55 -7.61
N VAL A 5 1.97 -22.31 -6.35
CA VAL A 5 1.84 -20.97 -5.77
C VAL A 5 2.81 -20.79 -4.63
N SER A 6 3.57 -19.70 -4.63
CA SER A 6 4.37 -19.28 -3.48
C SER A 6 4.85 -17.83 -3.57
N ASP A 7 5.37 -17.29 -2.48
CA ASP A 7 5.98 -15.96 -2.44
C ASP A 7 7.16 -15.79 -3.41
N THR A 8 7.63 -14.56 -3.61
CA THR A 8 8.73 -14.28 -4.55
C THR A 8 10.11 -14.35 -3.88
N ASN A 9 10.24 -15.06 -2.75
CA ASN A 9 11.55 -15.27 -2.15
C ASN A 9 12.42 -16.14 -3.08
N LYS A 10 13.72 -15.83 -3.17
CA LYS A 10 14.65 -16.43 -4.14
C LYS A 10 14.60 -17.95 -4.16
N ASN A 11 14.58 -18.59 -2.99
CA ASN A 11 14.57 -20.05 -2.89
C ASN A 11 13.26 -20.65 -3.39
N VAL A 12 12.12 -20.04 -3.03
CA VAL A 12 10.81 -20.59 -3.38
C VAL A 12 10.48 -20.30 -4.85
N LYS A 13 10.88 -19.13 -5.37
CA LYS A 13 10.85 -18.82 -6.80
C LYS A 13 11.65 -19.84 -7.61
N LYS A 14 12.87 -20.17 -7.19
CA LYS A 14 13.68 -21.22 -7.83
C LYS A 14 12.98 -22.59 -7.77
N CYS A 15 12.38 -22.93 -6.64
CA CYS A 15 11.63 -24.17 -6.49
C CYS A 15 10.44 -24.25 -7.47
N ARG A 16 9.61 -23.20 -7.58
CA ARG A 16 8.52 -23.14 -8.57
C ARG A 16 9.03 -23.34 -10.00
N ALA A 17 10.13 -22.66 -10.36
CA ALA A 17 10.74 -22.80 -11.67
C ALA A 17 11.20 -24.24 -11.95
N LEU A 18 11.83 -24.90 -10.98
CA LEU A 18 12.23 -26.31 -11.09
C LEU A 18 11.02 -27.25 -11.21
N ILE A 19 9.93 -26.98 -10.49
CA ILE A 19 8.68 -27.75 -10.58
C ILE A 19 8.09 -27.62 -11.99
N CYS A 20 7.99 -26.40 -12.54
CA CYS A 20 7.43 -26.17 -13.87
C CYS A 20 8.32 -26.74 -14.99
N ALA A 21 9.64 -26.73 -14.79
CA ALA A 21 10.57 -27.40 -15.72
C ALA A 21 10.42 -28.92 -15.69
N LYS A 22 10.19 -29.51 -14.51
CA LYS A 22 9.98 -30.96 -14.35
C LYS A 22 8.59 -31.41 -14.82
N PHE A 23 7.58 -30.56 -14.66
CA PHE A 23 6.18 -30.84 -14.97
C PHE A 23 5.58 -29.67 -15.78
N PRO A 24 5.75 -29.66 -17.12
CA PRO A 24 5.36 -28.52 -17.96
C PRO A 24 3.87 -28.16 -17.96
N TRP A 25 3.00 -29.07 -17.52
CA TRP A 25 1.57 -28.84 -17.37
C TRP A 25 1.19 -28.13 -16.06
N ILE A 26 2.15 -27.90 -15.16
CA ILE A 26 1.98 -27.09 -13.94
C ILE A 26 2.30 -25.64 -14.28
N LEU A 27 1.37 -24.73 -13.97
CA LEU A 27 1.56 -23.30 -14.20
C LEU A 27 2.26 -22.65 -12.99
N ASN A 28 3.12 -21.68 -13.28
CA ASN A 28 3.84 -20.89 -12.27
C ASN A 28 3.00 -19.68 -11.85
N CYS A 29 2.69 -19.57 -10.56
CA CYS A 29 1.93 -18.45 -10.01
C CYS A 29 2.65 -17.88 -8.78
N PRO A 30 3.25 -16.69 -8.86
CA PRO A 30 3.74 -16.00 -7.67
C PRO A 30 2.56 -15.53 -6.80
N ASP A 31 2.76 -15.45 -5.49
CA ASP A 31 1.76 -14.92 -4.56
C ASP A 31 1.46 -13.43 -4.87
N PRO A 32 0.23 -13.09 -5.29
CA PRO A 32 -0.14 -11.71 -5.60
C PRO A 32 -0.16 -10.80 -4.36
N CYS A 33 -0.46 -11.34 -3.18
CA CYS A 33 -0.47 -10.57 -1.93
C CYS A 33 0.93 -10.06 -1.58
N HIS A 34 1.95 -10.88 -1.86
CA HIS A 34 3.33 -10.55 -1.56
C HIS A 34 3.79 -9.26 -2.27
N GLN A 35 3.53 -9.13 -3.58
CA GLN A 35 3.97 -7.96 -4.35
C GLN A 35 3.19 -6.68 -3.98
N LEU A 36 1.90 -6.78 -3.67
CA LEU A 36 1.13 -5.64 -3.17
C LEU A 36 1.59 -5.16 -1.79
N ASN A 37 2.02 -6.06 -0.92
CA ASN A 37 2.59 -5.68 0.36
C ASN A 37 3.98 -5.04 0.22
N LEU A 38 4.80 -5.52 -0.70
CA LEU A 38 6.06 -4.84 -1.03
C LEU A 38 5.81 -3.46 -1.65
N LEU A 39 4.74 -3.28 -2.44
CA LEU A 39 4.31 -1.96 -2.89
C LEU A 39 3.93 -1.05 -1.72
N ALA A 40 3.10 -1.52 -0.78
CA ALA A 40 2.75 -0.75 0.42
C ALA A 40 4.00 -0.34 1.21
N LYS A 41 4.97 -1.26 1.35
CA LYS A 41 6.25 -0.99 2.00
C LYS A 41 7.04 0.10 1.28
N ASP A 42 7.15 0.02 -0.05
CA ASP A 42 7.88 1.02 -0.85
C ASP A 42 7.28 2.41 -0.68
N LEU A 43 5.95 2.53 -0.75
CA LEU A 43 5.26 3.81 -0.59
C LEU A 43 5.41 4.37 0.84
N VAL A 44 5.42 3.52 1.86
CA VAL A 44 5.57 3.97 3.26
C VAL A 44 7.00 4.32 3.62
N MET A 45 8.00 3.58 3.11
CA MET A 45 9.41 3.88 3.38
C MET A 45 9.88 5.21 2.78
N VAL A 46 9.30 5.60 1.65
CA VAL A 46 9.58 6.90 1.02
C VAL A 46 9.06 8.06 1.89
N ILE A 47 7.93 7.88 2.59
CA ILE A 47 7.16 9.02 3.11
C ILE A 47 7.12 9.09 4.66
N VAL A 48 7.29 7.97 5.40
CA VAL A 48 6.97 7.91 6.86
C VAL A 48 8.20 7.76 7.79
N ASN A 49 9.40 7.54 7.25
CA ASN A 49 10.57 7.07 8.00
C ASN A 49 11.09 7.98 9.15
N ALA A 50 10.74 9.26 9.21
CA ALA A 50 11.27 10.16 10.25
C ALA A 50 10.61 9.97 11.64
N LEU A 51 9.30 9.74 11.70
CA LEU A 51 8.53 9.72 12.97
C LEU A 51 8.33 8.32 13.55
N THR A 52 8.23 7.31 12.67
CA THR A 52 8.22 5.90 13.08
C THR A 52 9.43 5.55 13.92
N ASN A 53 10.62 6.04 13.53
CA ASN A 53 11.86 5.72 14.22
C ASN A 53 11.91 6.29 15.66
N TYR A 54 11.32 7.46 15.92
CA TYR A 54 11.36 8.08 17.25
C TYR A 54 10.38 7.44 18.24
N PHE A 55 9.11 7.32 17.87
CA PHE A 55 8.08 6.85 18.80
C PHE A 55 7.98 5.33 18.91
N SER A 56 8.46 4.57 17.92
CA SER A 56 8.41 3.09 17.98
C SER A 56 9.52 2.49 18.84
N HIS A 57 10.63 3.20 19.04
CA HIS A 57 11.82 2.68 19.72
C HIS A 57 12.05 3.24 21.14
N SER A 58 11.51 4.41 21.50
CA SER A 58 11.68 4.97 22.85
C SER A 58 10.71 4.36 23.88
N ASN A 59 11.24 3.66 24.88
CA ASN A 59 10.46 3.18 26.04
C ASN A 59 9.81 4.34 26.82
N TYR A 60 10.51 5.48 26.88
CA TYR A 60 10.05 6.69 27.53
C TYR A 60 8.83 7.30 26.80
N GLY A 61 8.89 7.40 25.47
CA GLY A 61 7.78 7.89 24.65
C GLY A 61 6.52 7.01 24.75
N LYS A 62 6.69 5.68 24.78
CA LYS A 62 5.56 4.74 24.94
C LYS A 62 4.83 4.89 26.26
N HIS A 63 5.55 5.12 27.36
CA HIS A 63 4.97 5.26 28.69
C HIS A 63 4.11 6.52 28.81
N HIS A 64 4.65 7.67 28.40
CA HIS A 64 3.93 8.94 28.44
C HIS A 64 2.73 8.96 27.50
N LEU A 65 2.84 8.36 26.32
CA LEU A 65 1.72 8.23 25.39
C LEU A 65 0.59 7.39 25.98
N LYS A 66 0.89 6.24 26.60
CA LYS A 66 -0.13 5.43 27.29
C LYS A 66 -0.81 6.19 28.42
N TYR A 67 -0.05 7.00 29.16
CA TYR A 67 -0.59 7.83 30.24
C TYR A 67 -1.56 8.90 29.71
N ALA A 68 -1.20 9.60 28.62
CA ALA A 68 -2.06 10.59 27.99
C ALA A 68 -3.35 9.97 27.39
N MET A 69 -3.28 8.71 26.94
CA MET A 69 -4.42 8.00 26.36
C MET A 69 -5.34 7.33 27.39
N LYS A 70 -5.06 7.45 28.70
CA LYS A 70 -5.80 6.70 29.75
C LYS A 70 -7.31 6.95 29.71
N ASP A 71 -7.74 8.16 29.38
CA ASP A 71 -9.15 8.58 29.38
C ASP A 71 -9.77 8.57 27.97
N ALA A 72 -9.01 8.16 26.95
CA ALA A 72 -9.49 8.08 25.58
C ALA A 72 -10.44 6.88 25.37
N LYS A 73 -11.44 7.06 24.50
CA LYS A 73 -12.32 5.95 24.05
C LYS A 73 -11.55 4.87 23.29
N ASP A 74 -10.52 5.25 22.53
CA ASP A 74 -9.61 4.33 21.85
C ASP A 74 -8.22 4.40 22.48
N ARG A 75 -7.85 3.34 23.22
CA ARG A 75 -6.59 3.25 23.98
C ARG A 75 -5.47 2.52 23.23
N ARG A 76 -5.68 2.21 21.94
CA ARG A 76 -4.66 1.54 21.12
C ARG A 76 -3.53 2.50 20.79
N GLY A 77 -2.34 2.23 21.30
CA GLY A 77 -1.13 3.02 21.02
C GLY A 77 -0.65 2.89 19.57
N ILE A 78 0.60 3.30 19.31
CA ILE A 78 1.23 3.12 18.00
C ILE A 78 1.41 1.63 17.75
N GLU A 79 0.88 1.17 16.63
CA GLU A 79 0.97 -0.22 16.21
C GLU A 79 2.18 -0.35 15.31
N ALA A 80 3.21 -1.09 15.75
CA ALA A 80 4.44 -1.25 14.98
C ALA A 80 4.17 -1.92 13.63
N GLY A 81 4.78 -1.38 12.56
CA GLY A 81 4.78 -2.01 11.25
C GLY A 81 5.53 -3.34 11.29
N GLY A 82 4.83 -4.46 11.43
CA GLY A 82 5.43 -5.79 11.44
C GLY A 82 5.55 -6.41 10.04
N ALA A 83 6.63 -7.16 9.81
CA ALA A 83 6.93 -7.88 8.56
C ALA A 83 5.91 -8.98 8.18
N THR A 84 4.92 -9.26 9.04
CA THR A 84 4.14 -10.49 9.02
C THR A 84 2.64 -10.34 8.77
N ARG A 85 2.10 -9.12 8.57
CA ARG A 85 0.70 -8.94 8.14
C ARG A 85 0.61 -7.83 7.11
N PHE A 86 0.07 -8.14 5.94
CA PHE A 86 0.14 -7.35 4.72
C PHE A 86 -0.49 -5.94 4.81
N SER A 87 -1.22 -5.62 5.90
CA SER A 87 -1.84 -4.31 6.19
C SER A 87 -1.08 -3.43 7.19
N THR A 88 0.06 -3.88 7.73
CA THR A 88 0.72 -3.23 8.87
C THR A 88 1.14 -1.79 8.60
N PHE A 89 1.46 -1.41 7.37
CA PHE A 89 1.86 -0.05 7.04
C PHE A 89 0.69 0.96 7.02
N ALA A 90 -0.48 0.55 6.52
CA ALA A 90 -1.70 1.36 6.56
C ALA A 90 -2.18 1.54 8.01
N THR A 91 -2.14 0.45 8.77
CA THR A 91 -2.43 0.44 10.21
C THR A 91 -1.42 1.30 10.96
N HIS A 92 -0.14 1.26 10.58
CA HIS A 92 0.91 2.07 11.19
C HIS A 92 0.66 3.56 11.00
N SER A 93 0.48 4.03 9.75
CA SER A 93 0.14 5.42 9.44
C SER A 93 -1.12 5.88 10.19
N SER A 94 -2.18 5.06 10.17
CA SER A 94 -3.43 5.34 10.90
C SER A 94 -3.23 5.40 12.42
N SER A 95 -2.37 4.54 12.98
CA SER A 95 -2.08 4.52 14.42
C SER A 95 -1.28 5.74 14.86
N VAL A 96 -0.38 6.26 14.01
CA VAL A 96 0.35 7.51 14.27
C VAL A 96 -0.61 8.69 14.25
N LEU A 97 -1.46 8.80 13.21
CA LEU A 97 -2.46 9.87 13.12
C LEU A 97 -3.43 9.86 14.32
N ARG A 98 -3.85 8.68 14.77
CA ARG A 98 -4.68 8.51 15.97
C ARG A 98 -3.97 8.97 17.25
N CYS A 99 -2.68 8.67 17.37
CA CYS A 99 -1.91 8.98 18.57
C CYS A 99 -1.43 10.44 18.60
N LEU A 100 -1.40 11.13 17.46
CA LEU A 100 -0.83 12.47 17.32
C LEU A 100 -1.42 13.52 18.28
N PRO A 101 -2.76 13.60 18.53
CA PRO A 101 -3.31 14.53 19.51
C PRO A 101 -2.77 14.32 20.93
N PHE A 102 -2.47 13.07 21.30
CA PHE A 102 -1.91 12.75 22.61
C PHE A 102 -0.41 13.04 22.68
N MET A 103 0.32 12.91 21.56
CA MET A 103 1.71 13.35 21.46
C MET A 103 1.82 14.87 21.66
N GLU A 104 0.93 15.63 21.04
CA GLU A 104 0.83 17.09 21.21
C GLU A 104 0.54 17.47 22.67
N GLN A 105 -0.36 16.75 23.34
CA GLN A 105 -0.63 16.95 24.78
C GLN A 105 0.60 16.67 25.66
N CYS A 106 1.30 15.56 25.41
CA CYS A 106 2.53 15.24 26.13
C CYS A 106 3.60 16.30 25.94
N TYR A 107 3.69 16.88 24.74
CA TYR A 107 4.63 17.96 24.46
C TYR A 107 4.23 19.26 25.17
N ALA A 108 2.97 19.69 25.04
CA ALA A 108 2.46 20.91 25.66
C ALA A 108 2.56 20.87 27.20
N GLY A 109 2.36 19.68 27.80
CA GLY A 109 2.49 19.47 29.24
C GLY A 109 3.92 19.34 29.75
N GLY A 110 4.95 19.45 28.87
CA GLY A 110 6.36 19.31 29.25
C GLY A 110 6.76 17.89 29.68
N ALA A 111 5.87 16.90 29.52
CA ALA A 111 6.08 15.53 29.96
C ALA A 111 7.09 14.76 29.08
N ILE A 112 7.35 15.25 27.86
CA ILE A 112 8.37 14.72 26.95
C ILE A 112 9.24 15.88 26.46
N PRO A 113 10.49 16.02 26.93
CA PRO A 113 11.44 16.94 26.31
C PRO A 113 11.87 16.37 24.96
N PHE A 114 11.27 16.83 23.85
CA PHE A 114 11.76 16.51 22.51
C PHE A 114 13.06 17.29 22.26
N ASP A 115 14.17 16.76 22.74
CA ASP A 115 15.51 17.34 22.52
C ASP A 115 16.01 17.10 21.08
N THR A 116 15.31 16.23 20.33
CA THR A 116 15.58 15.98 18.91
C THR A 116 14.88 17.05 18.07
N LYS A 117 15.65 18.03 17.59
CA LYS A 117 15.19 19.15 16.73
C LYS A 117 14.20 18.75 15.63
N GLY A 118 14.36 17.56 15.03
CA GLY A 118 13.51 17.09 13.93
C GLY A 118 12.10 16.64 14.31
N VAL A 119 11.87 16.16 15.55
CA VAL A 119 10.55 15.60 15.94
C VAL A 119 9.64 16.68 16.53
N ARG A 120 10.22 17.69 17.17
CA ARG A 120 9.52 18.81 17.78
C ARG A 120 8.58 19.53 16.81
N ALA A 121 9.04 19.78 15.58
CA ALA A 121 8.26 20.49 14.57
C ALA A 121 6.95 19.77 14.20
N TYR A 122 6.92 18.44 14.30
CA TYR A 122 5.76 17.62 13.96
C TYR A 122 4.75 17.43 15.11
N VAL A 123 5.13 17.73 16.35
CA VAL A 123 4.27 17.54 17.56
C VAL A 123 3.91 18.85 18.25
N GLN A 124 4.45 19.97 17.78
CA GLN A 124 4.07 21.30 18.23
C GLN A 124 2.77 21.71 17.53
N ALA A 125 1.65 21.59 18.23
CA ALA A 125 0.34 21.95 17.70
C ALA A 125 0.33 23.40 17.20
N GLY A 126 -0.22 23.61 16.00
CA GLY A 126 -0.36 24.93 15.38
C GLY A 126 0.89 25.43 14.62
N SER A 127 1.96 24.64 14.54
CA SER A 127 3.03 24.92 13.55
C SER A 127 2.60 24.55 12.14
N ASP A 128 3.19 25.20 11.14
CA ASP A 128 2.98 24.90 9.73
C ASP A 128 3.46 23.47 9.40
N GLU A 129 4.55 23.02 10.03
CA GLU A 129 5.10 21.67 9.87
C GLU A 129 4.18 20.59 10.45
N ASN A 130 3.54 20.83 11.61
CA ASN A 130 2.56 19.91 12.20
C ASN A 130 1.31 19.79 11.32
N SER A 131 0.83 20.92 10.79
CA SER A 131 -0.34 20.98 9.91
C SER A 131 -0.08 20.28 8.57
N THR A 132 1.09 20.53 7.98
CA THR A 132 1.55 19.85 6.76
C THR A 132 1.67 18.35 7.01
N PHE A 133 2.34 17.95 8.08
CA PHE A 133 2.52 16.55 8.44
C PHE A 133 1.21 15.79 8.66
N ARG A 134 0.23 16.40 9.34
CA ARG A 134 -1.13 15.83 9.51
C ARG A 134 -1.82 15.60 8.18
N THR A 135 -1.69 16.55 7.26
CA THR A 135 -2.27 16.48 5.92
C THR A 135 -1.61 15.36 5.12
N GLU A 136 -0.28 15.31 5.10
CA GLU A 136 0.49 14.26 4.43
C GLU A 136 0.18 12.86 4.97
N LEU A 137 0.14 12.68 6.30
CA LEU A 137 -0.27 11.40 6.91
C LEU A 137 -1.67 10.96 6.46
N THR A 138 -2.60 11.90 6.38
CA THR A 138 -3.97 11.62 5.93
C THR A 138 -3.98 11.19 4.47
N GLN A 139 -3.20 11.87 3.63
CA GLN A 139 -3.04 11.56 2.20
C GLN A 139 -2.35 10.21 1.96
N ILE A 140 -1.35 9.86 2.76
CA ILE A 140 -0.75 8.52 2.77
C ILE A 140 -1.80 7.46 3.10
N GLY A 141 -2.63 7.70 4.12
CA GLY A 141 -3.75 6.83 4.44
C GLY A 141 -4.69 6.60 3.25
N ARG A 142 -4.95 7.65 2.45
CA ARG A 142 -5.77 7.55 1.22
C ARG A 142 -5.12 6.67 0.15
N LEU A 143 -3.78 6.67 0.02
CA LEU A 143 -3.06 5.78 -0.91
C LEU A 143 -2.97 4.34 -0.41
N LEU A 144 -2.80 4.13 0.89
CA LEU A 144 -2.63 2.79 1.46
C LEU A 144 -3.95 2.04 1.63
N ASN A 145 -5.06 2.75 1.83
CA ASN A 145 -6.39 2.15 1.97
C ASN A 145 -6.82 1.25 0.79
N PRO A 146 -6.70 1.66 -0.49
CA PRO A 146 -7.03 0.77 -1.60
C PRO A 146 -6.09 -0.46 -1.65
N ILE A 147 -4.81 -0.32 -1.28
CA ILE A 147 -3.89 -1.47 -1.18
C ILE A 147 -4.33 -2.44 -0.08
N ALA A 148 -4.68 -1.92 1.11
CA ALA A 148 -5.14 -2.73 2.23
C ALA A 148 -6.44 -3.49 1.90
N ARG A 149 -7.36 -2.85 1.17
CA ARG A 149 -8.59 -3.50 0.68
C ARG A 149 -8.27 -4.57 -0.35
N ALA A 150 -7.39 -4.27 -1.31
CA ALA A 150 -6.94 -5.22 -2.32
C ALA A 150 -6.34 -6.49 -1.70
N LEU A 151 -5.43 -6.33 -0.72
CA LEU A 151 -4.84 -7.43 0.02
C LEU A 151 -5.89 -8.30 0.73
N LYS A 152 -6.82 -7.66 1.45
CA LYS A 152 -7.90 -8.38 2.12
C LYS A 152 -8.77 -9.17 1.13
N THR A 153 -9.03 -8.60 -0.04
CA THR A 153 -9.78 -9.30 -1.10
C THR A 153 -9.00 -10.51 -1.62
N LEU A 154 -7.70 -10.35 -1.88
CA LEU A 154 -6.83 -11.41 -2.39
C LEU A 154 -6.57 -12.55 -1.40
N GLU A 155 -6.65 -12.27 -0.09
CA GLU A 155 -6.61 -13.29 0.97
C GLU A 155 -7.92 -14.09 1.08
N GLY A 156 -8.95 -13.72 0.32
CA GLY A 156 -10.22 -14.43 0.28
C GLY A 156 -10.10 -15.85 -0.28
N GLN A 157 -10.99 -16.75 0.15
CA GLN A 157 -10.94 -18.17 -0.21
C GLN A 157 -11.34 -18.48 -1.67
N GLN A 158 -11.97 -17.54 -2.38
CA GLN A 158 -12.53 -17.75 -3.72
C GLN A 158 -11.90 -16.83 -4.78
N VAL A 159 -10.66 -16.42 -4.58
CA VAL A 159 -9.96 -15.51 -5.48
C VAL A 159 -9.46 -16.28 -6.71
N THR A 160 -9.85 -15.81 -7.88
CA THR A 160 -9.41 -16.33 -9.18
C THR A 160 -8.28 -15.47 -9.76
N CYS A 161 -7.57 -15.99 -10.77
CA CYS A 161 -6.57 -15.20 -11.50
C CYS A 161 -7.19 -13.94 -12.17
N SER A 162 -8.47 -14.02 -12.54
CA SER A 162 -9.23 -12.89 -13.09
C SER A 162 -9.42 -11.78 -12.05
N ASP A 163 -9.75 -12.16 -10.80
CA ASP A 163 -9.86 -11.23 -9.67
C ASP A 163 -8.52 -10.53 -9.42
N VAL A 164 -7.42 -11.28 -9.46
CA VAL A 164 -6.06 -10.73 -9.25
C VAL A 164 -5.80 -9.61 -10.24
N PHE A 165 -5.96 -9.87 -11.54
CA PHE A 165 -5.71 -8.86 -12.57
C PHE A 165 -6.64 -7.64 -12.43
N PHE A 166 -7.92 -7.89 -12.19
CA PHE A 166 -8.92 -6.85 -11.97
C PHE A 166 -8.58 -5.94 -10.78
N ILE A 167 -8.10 -6.52 -9.68
CA ILE A 167 -7.68 -5.78 -8.48
C ILE A 167 -6.48 -4.88 -8.77
N TYR A 168 -5.49 -5.35 -9.53
CA TYR A 168 -4.35 -4.52 -9.94
C TYR A 168 -4.77 -3.33 -10.80
N ILE A 169 -5.67 -3.54 -11.78
CA ILE A 169 -6.24 -2.44 -12.57
C ILE A 169 -7.02 -1.47 -11.68
N GLY A 170 -7.87 -2.00 -10.79
CA GLY A 170 -8.64 -1.20 -9.84
C GLY A 170 -7.76 -0.32 -8.95
N LEU A 171 -6.60 -0.85 -8.54
CA LEU A 171 -5.61 -0.10 -7.77
C LEU A 171 -4.97 1.04 -8.59
N ALA A 172 -4.59 0.77 -9.85
CA ALA A 172 -4.07 1.81 -10.75
C ALA A 172 -5.10 2.95 -10.96
N VAL A 173 -6.37 2.61 -11.16
CA VAL A 173 -7.47 3.58 -11.27
C VAL A 173 -7.65 4.37 -9.96
N ALA A 174 -7.56 3.71 -8.81
CA ALA A 174 -7.66 4.36 -7.51
C ALA A 174 -6.53 5.38 -7.31
N PHE A 175 -5.29 5.04 -7.68
CA PHE A 175 -4.17 5.96 -7.67
C PHE A 175 -4.40 7.12 -8.63
N GLN A 176 -4.78 6.85 -9.88
CA GLN A 176 -5.03 7.91 -10.85
C GLN A 176 -6.07 8.91 -10.34
N ARG A 177 -7.15 8.43 -9.69
CA ARG A 177 -8.16 9.28 -9.06
C ARG A 177 -7.60 10.08 -7.89
N ALA A 178 -6.78 9.46 -7.03
CA ALA A 178 -6.14 10.15 -5.91
C ALA A 178 -5.22 11.29 -6.41
N PHE A 179 -4.50 11.07 -7.51
CA PHE A 179 -3.61 12.06 -8.12
C PHE A 179 -4.32 13.03 -9.08
N SER A 180 -5.63 12.91 -9.29
CA SER A 180 -6.37 13.79 -10.20
C SER A 180 -6.72 15.14 -9.57
N ASP A 181 -6.58 15.30 -8.26
CA ASP A 181 -6.82 16.55 -7.56
C ASP A 181 -5.54 17.42 -7.54
N PRO A 182 -5.47 18.51 -8.34
CA PRO A 182 -4.28 19.35 -8.42
C PRO A 182 -4.11 20.28 -7.20
N THR A 183 -5.10 20.34 -6.30
CA THR A 183 -5.03 21.19 -5.11
C THR A 183 -4.17 20.60 -3.99
N GLU A 184 -3.88 19.30 -4.08
CA GLU A 184 -3.12 18.56 -3.08
C GLU A 184 -1.63 18.48 -3.49
N SER A 185 -0.82 19.43 -3.03
CA SER A 185 0.62 19.55 -3.35
C SER A 185 1.42 18.26 -3.11
N PHE A 186 1.06 17.50 -2.07
CA PHE A 186 1.63 16.19 -1.78
C PHE A 186 1.48 15.21 -2.94
N PHE A 187 0.30 15.15 -3.54
CA PHE A 187 0.01 14.21 -4.63
C PHE A 187 0.77 14.59 -5.90
N VAL A 188 0.92 15.88 -6.18
CA VAL A 188 1.73 16.37 -7.31
C VAL A 188 3.18 15.91 -7.18
N SER A 189 3.77 16.04 -5.99
CA SER A 189 5.18 15.69 -5.74
C SER A 189 5.46 14.19 -5.76
N HIS A 190 4.50 13.35 -5.36
CA HIS A 190 4.72 11.91 -5.19
C HIS A 190 4.08 11.04 -6.29
N GLN A 191 3.39 11.63 -7.28
CA GLN A 191 2.72 10.91 -8.35
C GLN A 191 3.68 10.01 -9.14
N ALA A 192 4.77 10.59 -9.65
CA ALA A 192 5.72 9.89 -10.50
C ALA A 192 6.37 8.71 -9.76
N GLU A 193 6.77 8.92 -8.52
CA GLU A 193 7.36 7.87 -7.68
C GLU A 193 6.36 6.76 -7.35
N THR A 194 5.11 7.12 -7.05
CA THR A 194 4.05 6.14 -6.75
C THR A 194 3.77 5.24 -7.94
N PHE A 195 3.63 5.81 -9.15
CA PHE A 195 3.43 5.01 -10.36
C PHE A 195 4.67 4.20 -10.72
N ALA A 196 5.88 4.74 -10.56
CA ALA A 196 7.11 3.98 -10.78
C ALA A 196 7.22 2.77 -9.83
N ALA A 197 6.84 2.93 -8.56
CA ALA A 197 6.80 1.84 -7.59
C ALA A 197 5.74 0.80 -7.97
N PHE A 198 4.54 1.24 -8.36
CA PHE A 198 3.46 0.36 -8.82
C PHE A 198 3.88 -0.44 -10.05
N ASP A 199 4.35 0.23 -11.11
CA ASP A 199 4.76 -0.40 -12.37
C ASP A 199 5.89 -1.40 -12.15
N ARG A 200 6.89 -1.04 -11.33
CA ARG A 200 7.97 -1.96 -10.98
C ARG A 200 7.42 -3.24 -10.33
N ARG A 201 6.55 -3.12 -9.33
CA ARG A 201 5.99 -4.27 -8.59
C ARG A 201 5.06 -5.10 -9.46
N PHE A 202 4.23 -4.44 -10.26
CA PHE A 202 3.37 -5.08 -11.23
C PHE A 202 4.16 -5.85 -12.29
N ASN A 203 5.22 -5.26 -12.84
CA ASN A 203 6.09 -5.92 -13.82
C ASN A 203 6.83 -7.11 -13.21
N ILE A 204 7.34 -7.00 -11.97
CA ILE A 204 7.93 -8.15 -11.28
C ILE A 204 6.92 -9.29 -11.16
N PHE A 205 5.67 -8.97 -10.77
CA PHE A 205 4.61 -9.95 -10.64
C PHE A 205 4.26 -10.62 -11.97
N MET A 206 3.99 -9.84 -13.01
CA MET A 206 3.58 -10.33 -14.33
C MET A 206 4.70 -11.06 -15.07
N ASN A 207 5.97 -10.75 -14.79
CA ASN A 207 7.11 -11.44 -15.37
C ASN A 207 7.56 -12.67 -14.56
N ASP A 208 7.08 -12.85 -13.32
CA ASP A 208 7.39 -14.01 -12.47
C ASP A 208 6.30 -15.10 -12.50
N CYS A 209 5.31 -14.98 -13.38
CA CYS A 209 4.24 -15.96 -13.58
C CYS A 209 4.31 -16.63 -14.95
N THR A 210 3.45 -17.63 -15.18
CA THR A 210 3.19 -18.13 -16.54
C THR A 210 2.67 -16.98 -17.41
N LEU A 211 3.29 -16.79 -18.58
CA LEU A 211 2.97 -15.70 -19.50
C LEU A 211 1.49 -15.69 -19.87
N GLY A 212 0.87 -14.52 -19.76
CA GLY A 212 -0.52 -14.30 -20.14
C GLY A 212 -1.56 -14.93 -19.22
N MET A 213 -1.19 -15.67 -18.17
CA MET A 213 -2.14 -16.39 -17.30
C MET A 213 -3.21 -15.46 -16.71
N PHE A 214 -2.79 -14.36 -16.08
CA PHE A 214 -3.71 -13.40 -15.46
C PHE A 214 -4.55 -12.64 -16.49
N LEU A 215 -3.91 -12.16 -17.56
CA LEU A 215 -4.59 -11.44 -18.64
C LEU A 215 -5.64 -12.32 -19.31
N LEU A 216 -5.28 -13.54 -19.70
CA LEU A 216 -6.18 -14.51 -20.31
C LEU A 216 -7.33 -14.85 -19.37
N SER A 217 -7.05 -15.11 -18.09
CA SER A 217 -8.11 -15.41 -17.12
C SER A 217 -9.12 -14.26 -16.98
N TYR A 218 -8.65 -13.02 -17.08
CA TYR A 218 -9.50 -11.84 -17.08
C TYR A 218 -10.35 -11.72 -18.37
N PHE A 219 -9.76 -11.94 -19.54
CA PHE A 219 -10.49 -11.96 -20.82
C PHE A 219 -11.55 -13.07 -20.87
N LEU A 220 -11.28 -14.22 -20.25
CA LEU A 220 -12.20 -15.36 -20.19
C LEU A 220 -13.29 -15.21 -19.12
N ASP A 221 -13.25 -14.16 -18.30
CA ASP A 221 -14.25 -13.89 -17.28
C ASP A 221 -15.29 -12.88 -17.80
N PRO A 222 -16.47 -13.35 -18.27
CA PRO A 222 -17.48 -12.47 -18.84
C PRO A 222 -18.02 -11.45 -17.84
N SER A 223 -17.98 -11.76 -16.53
CA SER A 223 -18.48 -10.87 -15.48
C SER A 223 -17.58 -9.64 -15.28
N LYS A 224 -16.26 -9.78 -15.51
CA LYS A 224 -15.29 -8.68 -15.34
C LYS A 224 -14.95 -8.00 -16.65
N PHE A 225 -14.84 -8.78 -17.73
CA PHE A 225 -14.49 -8.26 -19.04
C PHE A 225 -15.52 -7.25 -19.56
N SER A 226 -16.82 -7.54 -19.36
CA SER A 226 -17.91 -6.64 -19.75
C SER A 226 -17.87 -5.29 -19.02
N MET A 227 -17.39 -5.26 -17.76
CA MET A 227 -17.39 -4.08 -16.90
C MET A 227 -16.51 -2.93 -17.42
N PHE A 228 -15.47 -3.23 -18.20
CA PHE A 228 -14.63 -2.21 -18.86
C PHE A 228 -15.04 -1.94 -20.31
N CYS A 229 -15.90 -2.78 -20.90
CA CYS A 229 -16.38 -2.65 -22.27
C CYS A 229 -17.73 -1.92 -22.38
N THR A 230 -18.49 -1.79 -21.29
CA THR A 230 -19.77 -1.07 -21.28
C THR A 230 -19.60 0.45 -21.28
N GLU A 231 -20.41 1.11 -22.11
CA GLU A 231 -20.37 2.54 -22.48
C GLU A 231 -20.48 3.52 -21.28
N GLU A 232 -21.05 3.09 -20.15
CA GLU A 232 -21.19 3.91 -18.92
C GLU A 232 -19.86 4.37 -18.31
N TYR A 233 -18.76 3.62 -18.49
CA TYR A 233 -17.44 4.05 -18.00
C TYR A 233 -16.73 5.04 -18.93
N ARG A 234 -17.10 5.10 -20.22
CA ARG A 234 -16.52 6.08 -21.18
C ARG A 234 -17.00 7.52 -20.91
N LEU A 235 -18.18 7.68 -20.29
CA LEU A 235 -18.77 9.00 -20.05
C LEU A 235 -18.33 9.65 -18.73
N ARG A 236 -17.56 8.96 -17.87
CA ARG A 236 -17.10 9.49 -16.57
C ARG A 236 -15.60 9.74 -16.45
N THR A 237 -14.80 9.46 -17.49
CA THR A 237 -13.36 9.78 -17.51
C THR A 237 -12.99 10.55 -18.79
N PRO A 238 -12.63 11.84 -18.70
CA PRO A 238 -12.01 12.52 -19.83
C PRO A 238 -10.54 12.12 -19.85
N ARG A 239 -10.23 11.03 -20.56
CA ARG A 239 -9.00 10.77 -21.34
C ARG A 239 -8.83 9.26 -21.47
N LYS A 240 -8.54 8.85 -22.72
CA LYS A 240 -8.28 7.49 -23.17
C LYS A 240 -7.39 6.76 -22.14
N PHE A 241 -7.92 5.69 -21.54
CA PHE A 241 -7.09 4.64 -20.99
C PHE A 241 -6.33 4.04 -22.17
N ILE A 242 -5.09 4.48 -22.38
CA ILE A 242 -4.18 3.83 -23.30
C ILE A 242 -3.71 2.59 -22.54
N ILE A 243 -4.22 1.43 -22.92
CA ILE A 243 -3.59 0.15 -22.56
C ILE A 243 -2.12 0.30 -22.97
N PRO A 244 -1.14 0.14 -22.05
CA PRO A 244 0.26 0.21 -22.42
C PRO A 244 0.49 -0.74 -23.59
N THR A 245 0.87 -0.19 -24.75
CA THR A 245 1.30 -1.00 -25.88
C THR A 245 2.58 -1.69 -25.43
N TRP A 246 2.47 -2.98 -25.11
CA TRP A 246 3.63 -3.84 -24.89
C TRP A 246 4.50 -3.77 -26.15
N PRO A 247 5.82 -3.56 -26.02
CA PRO A 247 6.70 -3.65 -27.18
C PRO A 247 6.59 -5.07 -27.71
N SER A 248 6.09 -5.19 -28.94
CA SER A 248 6.21 -6.40 -29.74
C SER A 248 7.68 -6.55 -30.12
N ASN A 249 8.31 -7.62 -29.60
CA ASN A 249 9.64 -8.18 -29.92
C ASN A 249 10.72 -7.21 -30.44
#